data_AF-A0A535X5Q7-F1
#
_entry.id   AF-A0A535X5Q7-F1
#
_cell.length_a   1.000
_cell.length_b   1.000
_cell.length_c   1.000
_cell.angle_alpha   90.00
_cell.angle_beta   90.00
_cell.angle_gamma   90.00
#
_symmetry.space_group_name_H-M   'P 1'
#
loop_
_entity.id
_entity.type
_entity.pdbx_description
1 polymer ?
#
loop_
_entity_poly.entity_id
_entity_poly.type
_entity_poly.pdbx_seq_one_letter_code
_entity_poly.pdbx_strand_id
1 'polypeptide(L)' 'VVFAIAQRVSVLDHGVLIADGTPVEIRANRRVQEVYLGGAD' A
#
# COMPACT_ATOMS: atom_id res chain seq x y z
N VAL A 1 0.10 -10.13 -8.21
CA VAL A 1 -0.12 -11.44 -7.54
C VAL A 1 -0.45 -11.29 -6.06
N VAL A 2 0.37 -10.62 -5.23
CA VAL A 2 0.16 -10.51 -3.76
C VAL A 2 -1.23 -10.01 -3.35
N PHE A 3 -1.70 -8.91 -3.94
CA PHE A 3 -3.03 -8.35 -3.66
C PHE A 3 -4.21 -9.26 -4.04
N ALA A 4 -4.01 -10.28 -4.88
CA ALA A 4 -5.09 -11.17 -5.33
C ALA A 4 -5.37 -12.31 -4.35
N ILE A 5 -4.48 -12.54 -3.38
CA ILE A 5 -4.57 -13.63 -2.40
C ILE A 5 -4.68 -13.13 -0.96
N ALA A 6 -4.29 -11.90 -0.70
CA ALA A 6 -4.35 -11.31 0.63
C ALA A 6 -5.77 -10.85 0.96
N GLN A 7 -6.25 -11.15 2.17
CA GLN A 7 -7.50 -10.57 2.70
C GLN A 7 -7.25 -9.20 3.36
N ARG A 8 -6.01 -8.96 3.79
CA ARG A 8 -5.56 -7.74 4.48
C ARG A 8 -4.10 -7.47 4.13
N VAL A 9 -3.73 -6.20 4.06
CA VAL A 9 -2.41 -5.71 3.68
C VAL A 9 -2.05 -4.54 4.57
N SER A 10 -0.86 -4.59 5.15
CA SER A 10 -0.27 -3.51 5.94
C SER A 10 0.97 -2.99 5.22
N VAL A 11 1.10 -1.68 5.09
CA VAL A 11 2.19 -1.00 4.37
C VAL A 11 3.01 -0.19 5.36
N LEU A 12 4.30 -0.48 5.38
CA LEU A 12 5.28 0.23 6.20
C LEU A 12 6.23 1.02 5.29
N ASP A 13 6.52 2.25 5.70
CA ASP A 13 7.53 3.11 5.10
C ASP A 13 8.54 3.48 6.19
N HIS A 14 9.81 3.13 6.00
CA HIS A 14 10.89 3.34 7.00
C HIS A 14 10.52 2.87 8.42
N GLY A 15 9.84 1.73 8.53
CA GLY A 15 9.40 1.15 9.81
C GLY A 15 8.14 1.78 10.40
N VAL A 16 7.52 2.76 9.73
CA VAL A 16 6.28 3.42 10.15
C VAL A 16 5.10 2.86 9.37
N LEU A 17 4.04 2.46 10.06
CA LEU A 17 2.79 2.03 9.42
C LEU A 17 2.11 3.23 8.75
N ILE A 18 1.90 3.15 7.44
CA ILE A 18 1.28 4.23 6.65
C ILE A 18 -0.10 3.87 6.09
N ALA A 19 -0.41 2.57 5.98
CA ALA A 19 -1.73 2.10 5.58
C ALA A 19 -1.97 0.67 6.06
N ASP A 20 -3.22 0.34 6.37
CA ASP A 20 -3.63 -0.99 6.80
C ASP A 20 -5.09 -1.24 6.41
N GLY A 21 -5.37 -2.30 5.66
CA GLY A 21 -6.71 -2.54 5.11
C GLY A 21 -6.77 -3.65 4.07
N THR A 22 -7.89 -3.74 3.36
CA THR A 22 -8.07 -4.67 2.25
C THR A 22 -7.16 -4.32 1.07
N PRO A 23 -6.86 -5.27 0.17
CA PRO A 23 -6.12 -5.00 -1.06
C PRO A 23 -6.67 -3.83 -1.89
N VAL A 24 -7.99 -3.68 -1.93
CA VAL A 24 -8.67 -2.62 -2.70
C VAL A 24 -8.41 -1.26 -2.06
N GLU A 25 -8.56 -1.15 -0.74
CA GLU A 25 -8.29 0.09 0.01
C GLU A 25 -6.83 0.50 -0.08
N ILE A 26 -5.90 -0.47 0.05
CA ILE A 26 -4.46 -0.19 -0.05
C ILE A 26 -4.08 0.29 -1.45
N ARG A 27 -4.65 -0.29 -2.52
CA ARG A 27 -4.39 0.17 -3.89
C ARG A 27 -4.93 1.57 -4.16
N ALA A 28 -6.05 1.94 -3.56
CA ALA A 28 -6.64 3.27 -3.69
C ALA A 28 -5.97 4.32 -2.78
N ASN A 29 -5.08 3.90 -1.87
CA ASN A 29 -4.43 4.81 -0.93
C ASN A 29 -3.34 5.63 -1.64
N ARG A 30 -3.56 6.95 -1.71
CA ARG A 30 -2.64 7.90 -2.35
C ARG A 30 -1.22 7.85 -1.77
N ARG A 31 -1.08 7.78 -0.45
CA ARG A 31 0.23 7.72 0.23
C ARG A 31 0.97 6.42 -0.11
N VAL A 32 0.25 5.31 -0.22
CA VAL A 32 0.84 4.03 -0.67
C VAL A 32 1.33 4.16 -2.11
N GLN A 33 0.56 4.77 -3.01
CA GLN A 33 0.97 5.00 -4.40
C GLN A 33 2.23 5.88 -4.50
N GLU A 34 2.28 6.97 -3.73
CA GLU A 34 3.42 7.89 -3.68
C GLU A 34 4.71 7.18 -3.23
N VAL A 35 4.63 6.30 -2.22
CA VAL A 35 5.77 5.53 -1.69
C VAL A 35 6.17 4.36 -2.59
N TYR A 36 5.23 3.66 -3.23
CA TYR A 36 5.52 2.51 -4.10
C TYR A 36 6.01 2.89 -5.49
N LEU A 37 5.46 3.96 -6.07
CA LEU A 37 5.83 4.44 -7.40
C LEU A 37 6.93 5.51 -7.34
N GLY A 38 7.34 5.90 -6.12
CA GLY A 38 8.43 6.83 -5.88
C GLY A 38 8.29 8.09 -6.69
N GLY A 39 7.18 8.84 -6.53
CA GLY A 39 6.90 10.10 -7.24
C GLY A 39 7.08 9.97 -8.75
N ALA A 40 5.99 9.75 -9.50
CA ALA A 40 6.04 9.61 -10.96
C ALA A 40 6.73 10.81 -11.65
N ASP A 41 8.04 10.69 -11.85
CA ASP A 41 8.94 11.45 -12.72
C ASP A 41 9.98 10.46 -13.30
#